data_AF-A0A9X2A290-F1
#
_entry.id   AF-A0A9X2A290-F1
#
_cell.length_a   1.000
_cell.length_b   1.000
_cell.length_c   1.000
_cell.angle_alpha   90.00
_cell.angle_beta   90.00
_cell.angle_gamma   90.00
#
_symmetry.space_group_name_H-M   'P 1'
#
loop_
_entity.id
_entity.type
_entity.pdbx_description
1 polymer ?
#
loop_
_entity_poly.entity_id
_entity_poly.type
_entity_poly.pdbx_seq_one_letter_code
_entity_poly.pdbx_strand_id
1 'polypeptide(L)'
;MGCRKLDTDFFDFLEVVHSKKRARGEKKCLNVYPFGLQHKGYNNVINGTENNYQTYQGKEDEKELGKNTYAFGWRDYDPAIGRFNKIDRFAEKYYAVTPYHFSANNPIFFREINGDSIQGVSRKSARRTKREIRKTFKNNKKLARLFKTKGKKFKGISQSDFDDATKNSSADEKALANGYFEAVNSSEIHTVEAVKRGEKFSNSALSDQFGYYNGDGKINGADADDATGGGFNFKTGTGTHTVIVTNSTIPITDYRDNSTGARVTNRTSTAGELLAHELLGHGLTNYNAGGNQFLNAIQLTNLYQRVTTGSSRFYRDGSRHGGNPAGRGVAIPGTISWQVQLYLK
;
A
#
# COMPACT_ATOMS: atom_id res chain seq x y z
N MET A 1 40.58 -24.45 39.73
CA MET A 1 40.49 -23.00 39.98
C MET A 1 39.16 -22.53 39.39
N GLY A 2 38.15 -22.34 40.24
CA GLY A 2 36.77 -22.08 39.83
C GLY A 2 36.51 -20.58 39.61
N CYS A 3 35.71 -20.27 38.59
CA CYS A 3 35.20 -18.92 38.34
C CYS A 3 34.40 -18.41 39.54
N ARG A 4 34.82 -17.29 40.14
CA ARG A 4 33.98 -16.50 41.05
C ARG A 4 32.84 -15.89 40.25
N LYS A 5 31.60 -16.02 40.75
CA LYS A 5 30.46 -15.24 40.28
C LYS A 5 30.73 -13.77 40.58
N LEU A 6 30.42 -12.89 39.61
CA LEU A 6 30.34 -11.46 39.83
C LEU A 6 29.17 -11.19 40.77
N ASP A 7 29.48 -10.52 41.87
CA ASP A 7 28.54 -10.03 42.88
C ASP A 7 27.72 -8.89 42.28
N THR A 8 26.41 -9.07 42.17
CA THR A 8 25.49 -8.09 41.54
C THR A 8 24.82 -7.17 42.56
N ASP A 9 25.27 -7.18 43.82
CA ASP A 9 24.56 -6.52 44.92
C ASP A 9 25.01 -5.05 45.15
N PHE A 10 25.42 -4.34 44.09
CA PHE A 10 25.86 -2.93 44.19
C PHE A 10 25.22 -1.95 43.18
N PHE A 11 24.00 -2.21 42.70
CA PHE A 11 23.22 -1.19 41.99
C PHE A 11 21.73 -1.29 42.33
N ASP A 12 21.39 -1.06 43.60
CA ASP A 12 20.05 -0.60 43.93
C ASP A 12 19.89 0.89 43.58
N PHE A 13 18.69 1.21 43.06
CA PHE A 13 18.17 2.54 42.73
C PHE A 13 18.53 3.15 41.37
N LEU A 14 18.21 2.46 40.27
CA LEU A 14 17.70 3.16 39.07
C LEU A 14 16.18 2.98 38.99
N GLU A 15 15.44 3.81 39.72
CA GLU A 15 14.01 3.98 39.48
C GLU A 15 13.84 4.79 38.18
N VAL A 16 13.38 4.13 37.10
CA VAL A 16 12.99 4.83 35.87
C VAL A 16 11.65 5.54 36.13
N VAL A 17 11.72 6.72 36.74
CA VAL A 17 10.58 7.62 36.87
C VAL A 17 10.30 8.21 35.47
N HIS A 18 9.28 7.67 34.77
CA HIS A 18 8.73 8.31 33.58
C HIS A 18 8.02 9.62 33.98
N SER A 19 8.76 10.71 34.09
CA SER A 19 8.13 12.03 34.17
C SER A 19 7.45 12.33 32.83
N LYS A 20 6.13 12.54 32.84
CA LYS A 20 5.32 12.99 31.69
C LYS A 20 5.58 14.48 31.38
N LYS A 21 6.83 14.95 31.40
CA LYS A 21 7.15 16.21 30.74
C LYS A 21 7.29 15.93 29.25
N ARG A 22 6.29 16.37 28.47
CA ARG A 22 6.44 16.54 27.02
C ARG A 22 7.65 17.46 26.80
N ALA A 23 8.80 16.90 26.47
CA ALA A 23 9.85 17.66 25.83
C ALA A 23 9.24 18.21 24.53
N ARG A 24 9.07 19.54 24.43
CA ARG A 24 8.97 20.17 23.12
C ARG A 24 10.32 19.90 22.47
N GLY A 25 10.38 18.90 21.60
CA GLY A 25 11.59 18.64 20.83
C GLY A 25 11.93 19.91 20.07
N GLU A 26 13.01 20.57 20.44
CA GLU A 26 13.59 21.63 19.62
C GLU A 26 13.94 20.98 18.28
N LYS A 27 13.35 21.50 17.20
CA LYS A 27 13.65 21.03 15.85
C LYS A 27 15.09 21.42 15.55
N LYS A 28 15.96 20.44 15.35
CA LYS A 28 17.31 20.67 14.83
C LYS A 28 17.20 21.35 13.47
N CYS A 29 17.59 22.62 13.38
CA CYS A 29 17.69 23.33 12.11
C CYS A 29 19.05 23.00 11.50
N LEU A 30 19.06 22.12 10.50
CA LEU A 30 20.25 21.78 9.73
C LEU A 30 20.34 22.63 8.48
N ASN A 31 21.51 23.23 8.26
CA ASN A 31 21.86 23.88 7.00
C ASN A 31 22.49 22.84 6.07
N VAL A 32 21.84 22.59 4.94
CA VAL A 32 22.22 21.56 3.97
C VAL A 32 22.22 22.12 2.56
N TYR A 33 23.10 21.59 1.71
CA TYR A 33 23.01 21.76 0.26
C TYR A 33 21.70 21.13 -0.25
N PRO A 34 21.23 21.46 -1.47
CA PRO A 34 19.96 20.96 -1.99
C PRO A 34 19.80 19.44 -1.92
N PHE A 35 20.89 18.70 -2.13
CA PHE A 35 20.95 17.23 -2.08
C PHE A 35 21.25 16.66 -0.68
N GLY A 36 21.20 17.49 0.37
CA GLY A 36 21.24 17.03 1.75
C GLY A 36 22.62 16.96 2.40
N LEU A 37 23.70 17.27 1.68
CA LEU A 37 25.03 17.35 2.28
C LEU A 37 25.06 18.52 3.26
N GLN A 38 25.49 18.26 4.50
CA GLN A 38 25.54 19.29 5.54
C GLN A 38 26.61 20.33 5.21
N HIS A 39 26.28 21.61 5.35
CA HIS A 39 27.27 22.68 5.23
C HIS A 39 28.31 22.56 6.35
N LYS A 40 29.58 22.81 6.02
CA LYS A 40 30.66 22.87 7.00
C LYS A 40 30.59 24.19 7.77
N GLY A 41 30.75 24.15 9.10
CA GLY A 41 30.87 25.35 9.95
C GLY A 41 29.57 25.92 10.52
N TYR A 42 28.39 25.52 10.00
CA TYR A 42 27.10 26.08 10.43
C TYR A 42 26.26 25.15 11.32
N ASN A 43 26.56 23.85 11.32
CA ASN A 43 25.76 22.83 12.01
C ASN A 43 26.34 22.42 13.38
N ASN A 44 27.18 23.26 13.97
CA ASN A 44 28.00 22.94 15.15
C ASN A 44 27.29 23.20 16.49
N VAL A 45 26.14 23.87 16.47
CA VAL A 45 25.38 24.18 17.69
C VAL A 45 24.39 23.05 17.96
N ILE A 46 24.70 22.23 18.95
CA ILE A 46 23.78 21.18 19.45
C ILE A 46 23.15 21.70 20.75
N ASN A 47 21.90 22.16 20.69
CA ASN A 47 21.10 22.43 21.89
C ASN A 47 20.44 21.11 22.33
N GLY A 48 21.07 20.40 23.27
CA GLY A 48 20.58 19.13 23.84
C GLY A 48 21.38 17.89 23.43
N THR A 49 20.76 16.72 23.48
CA THR A 49 21.40 15.44 23.08
C THR A 49 21.47 15.32 21.55
N GLU A 50 22.61 14.88 21.01
CA GLU A 50 22.74 14.62 19.57
C GLU A 50 21.66 13.61 19.12
N ASN A 51 20.85 14.02 18.16
CA ASN A 51 19.79 13.22 17.58
C ASN A 51 20.07 13.04 16.07
N ASN A 52 20.42 11.81 15.70
CA ASN A 52 20.67 11.42 14.30
C ASN A 52 19.39 11.04 13.55
N TYR A 53 18.24 11.05 14.21
CA TYR A 53 16.95 10.76 13.62
C TYR A 53 16.30 12.04 13.06
N GLN A 54 15.72 11.94 11.86
CA GLN A 54 14.98 13.01 11.17
C GLN A 54 15.82 14.21 10.69
N THR A 55 16.99 13.96 10.12
CA THR A 55 17.95 14.97 9.65
C THR A 55 17.58 15.54 8.29
N TYR A 56 17.77 14.79 7.20
CA TYR A 56 17.46 15.21 5.83
C TYR A 56 16.23 14.45 5.29
N GLN A 57 15.23 15.21 4.79
CA GLN A 57 13.89 14.71 4.45
C GLN A 57 13.22 13.82 5.53
N GLY A 58 13.64 13.94 6.79
CA GLY A 58 13.16 13.13 7.90
C GLY A 58 13.76 11.73 8.00
N LYS A 59 14.92 11.47 7.37
CA LYS A 59 15.67 10.21 7.48
C LYS A 59 16.74 10.26 8.55
N GLU A 60 17.29 9.09 8.88
CA GLU A 60 18.37 8.93 9.84
C GLU A 60 19.72 9.13 9.18
N ASP A 61 20.64 9.82 9.87
CA ASP A 61 22.01 10.10 9.45
C ASP A 61 22.96 9.01 10.00
N GLU A 62 23.48 8.16 9.12
CA GLU A 62 24.41 7.07 9.43
C GLU A 62 25.85 7.55 9.33
N LYS A 63 26.39 8.02 10.47
CA LYS A 63 27.77 8.50 10.59
C LYS A 63 28.77 7.41 11.00
N GLU A 64 28.29 6.23 11.39
CA GLU A 64 29.14 5.13 11.85
C GLU A 64 30.18 4.77 10.78
N LEU A 65 31.41 4.51 11.22
CA LEU A 65 32.55 4.15 10.36
C LEU A 65 32.86 5.16 9.23
N GLY A 66 32.40 6.41 9.36
CA GLY A 66 32.61 7.44 8.34
C GLY A 66 31.77 7.27 7.07
N LYS A 67 30.69 6.49 7.14
CA LYS A 67 29.79 6.20 6.00
C LYS A 67 29.10 7.47 5.48
N ASN A 68 28.67 8.37 6.37
CA ASN A 68 28.05 9.67 6.05
C ASN A 68 26.86 9.58 5.08
N THR A 69 26.02 8.56 5.22
CA THR A 69 24.84 8.31 4.37
C THR A 69 23.54 8.49 5.12
N TYR A 70 22.45 8.72 4.40
CA TYR A 70 21.10 8.73 4.97
C TYR A 70 20.36 7.41 4.74
N ALA A 71 19.72 6.87 5.77
CA ALA A 71 18.97 5.61 5.69
C ALA A 71 17.57 5.81 5.07
N PHE A 72 17.44 5.66 3.75
CA PHE A 72 16.18 5.72 3.00
C PHE A 72 15.54 4.33 2.86
N GLY A 73 15.39 3.63 3.98
CA GLY A 73 14.75 2.32 4.03
C GLY A 73 15.60 1.22 3.41
N TRP A 74 15.41 0.94 2.12
CA TRP A 74 16.08 -0.16 1.39
C TRP A 74 17.30 0.29 0.60
N ARG A 75 17.50 1.60 0.44
CA ARG A 75 18.71 2.21 -0.15
C ARG A 75 19.36 3.13 0.87
N ASP A 76 20.68 3.15 0.87
CA ASP A 76 21.41 4.19 1.56
C ASP A 76 21.68 5.29 0.55
N TYR A 77 21.35 6.52 0.94
CA TYR A 77 21.52 7.68 0.11
C TYR A 77 22.82 8.37 0.49
N ASP A 78 23.69 8.58 -0.50
CA ASP A 78 24.92 9.34 -0.32
C ASP A 78 24.67 10.79 -0.75
N PRO A 79 24.60 11.74 0.20
CA PRO A 79 24.38 13.14 -0.10
C PRO A 79 25.57 13.83 -0.77
N ALA A 80 26.79 13.28 -0.69
CA ALA A 80 27.98 13.85 -1.30
C ALA A 80 27.95 13.69 -2.83
N ILE A 81 27.41 12.57 -3.32
CA ILE A 81 27.23 12.32 -4.77
C ILE A 81 25.79 12.53 -5.24
N GLY A 82 24.84 12.74 -4.33
CA GLY A 82 23.43 12.97 -4.65
C GLY A 82 22.74 11.75 -5.25
N ARG A 83 23.15 10.53 -4.87
CA ARG A 83 22.64 9.27 -5.43
C ARG A 83 22.44 8.20 -4.38
N PHE A 84 21.64 7.20 -4.72
CA PHE A 84 21.59 5.97 -3.95
C PHE A 84 22.76 5.06 -4.26
N ASN A 85 23.17 4.29 -3.26
CA ASN A 85 24.20 3.27 -3.41
C ASN A 85 23.68 1.95 -4.03
N LYS A 86 22.38 1.84 -4.29
CA LYS A 86 21.71 0.64 -4.82
C LYS A 86 20.71 1.00 -5.92
N ILE A 87 20.53 0.06 -6.86
CA ILE A 87 19.57 0.13 -7.95
C ILE A 87 18.15 0.22 -7.39
N ASP A 88 17.31 1.06 -7.99
CA ASP A 88 15.91 1.17 -7.64
C ASP A 88 15.15 -0.13 -7.97
N ARG A 89 14.43 -0.70 -6.99
CA ARG A 89 13.58 -1.89 -7.24
C ARG A 89 12.46 -1.61 -8.25
N PHE A 90 12.15 -0.34 -8.51
CA PHE A 90 11.20 0.13 -9.51
C PHE A 90 11.87 0.86 -10.68
N ALA A 91 13.16 0.62 -10.92
CA ALA A 91 13.90 1.27 -12.00
C ALA A 91 13.18 1.16 -13.36
N GLU A 92 12.54 0.02 -13.62
CA GLU A 92 11.77 -0.22 -14.86
C GLU A 92 10.52 0.66 -15.00
N LYS A 93 10.03 1.30 -13.92
CA LYS A 93 8.92 2.27 -14.00
C LYS A 93 9.41 3.65 -14.42
N TYR A 94 10.72 3.91 -14.32
CA TYR A 94 11.31 5.22 -14.50
C TYR A 94 12.36 5.25 -15.62
N TYR A 95 11.96 4.90 -16.84
CA TYR A 95 12.85 4.86 -18.00
C TYR A 95 13.62 6.17 -18.27
N ALA A 96 13.05 7.31 -17.87
CA ALA A 96 13.64 8.63 -18.09
C ALA A 96 14.76 9.01 -17.09
N VAL A 97 14.97 8.21 -16.03
CA VAL A 97 15.97 8.49 -15.00
C VAL A 97 16.80 7.24 -14.68
N THR A 98 18.02 7.48 -14.24
CA THR A 98 18.95 6.42 -13.83
C THR A 98 18.39 5.62 -12.65
N PRO A 99 18.61 4.29 -12.57
CA PRO A 99 18.19 3.48 -11.43
C PRO A 99 18.73 3.92 -10.06
N TYR A 100 19.72 4.82 -10.04
CA TYR A 100 20.33 5.36 -8.83
C TYR A 100 19.85 6.79 -8.50
N HIS A 101 18.83 7.29 -9.20
CA HIS A 101 18.37 8.67 -9.08
C HIS A 101 17.86 8.97 -7.68
N PHE A 102 18.08 10.18 -7.20
CA PHE A 102 17.48 10.70 -5.98
C PHE A 102 16.50 11.81 -6.31
N SER A 103 15.24 11.69 -5.90
CA SER A 103 14.21 12.75 -6.07
C SER A 103 14.13 13.32 -7.50
N ALA A 104 14.27 12.47 -8.53
CA ALA A 104 14.33 12.84 -9.95
C ALA A 104 15.28 14.03 -10.27
N ASN A 105 16.42 14.11 -9.57
CA ASN A 105 17.39 15.22 -9.64
C ASN A 105 16.85 16.59 -9.21
N ASN A 106 15.70 16.65 -8.54
CA ASN A 106 15.12 17.87 -8.01
C ASN A 106 14.60 17.69 -6.57
N PRO A 107 15.50 17.57 -5.58
CA PRO A 107 15.16 17.35 -4.18
C PRO A 107 14.59 18.58 -3.46
N ILE A 108 14.56 19.75 -4.12
CA ILE A 108 13.90 20.95 -3.62
C ILE A 108 12.38 20.79 -3.73
N PHE A 109 11.91 20.21 -4.84
CA PHE A 109 10.48 20.02 -5.11
C PHE A 109 9.99 18.60 -4.81
N PHE A 110 10.80 17.58 -5.08
CA PHE A 110 10.42 16.18 -4.88
C PHE A 110 10.99 15.62 -3.59
N ARG A 111 10.17 14.85 -2.88
CA ARG A 111 10.55 14.18 -1.66
C ARG A 111 10.60 12.68 -1.90
N GLU A 112 11.65 12.04 -1.44
CA GLU A 112 11.79 10.60 -1.51
C GLU A 112 10.91 9.92 -0.45
N ILE A 113 9.92 9.17 -0.93
CA ILE A 113 8.99 8.43 -0.08
C ILE A 113 9.49 7.00 0.01
N ASN A 114 9.66 6.49 1.24
CA ASN A 114 9.87 5.05 1.42
C ASN A 114 8.62 4.37 0.90
N GLY A 115 8.75 3.39 0.00
CA GLY A 115 7.64 2.65 -0.58
C GLY A 115 6.74 1.95 0.44
N ASP A 116 5.85 2.74 1.05
CA ASP A 116 4.84 2.43 2.08
C ASP A 116 3.51 3.03 1.58
N SER A 117 3.15 2.68 0.36
CA SER A 117 2.17 3.35 -0.49
C SER A 117 0.72 3.09 -0.12
N ILE A 118 0.40 1.93 0.46
CA ILE A 118 -0.95 1.72 0.97
C ILE A 118 -1.11 2.44 2.30
N GLN A 119 -2.11 3.31 2.39
CA GLN A 119 -2.54 3.89 3.65
C GLN A 119 -4.05 3.89 3.80
N GLY A 120 -4.54 3.58 5.00
CA GLY A 120 -5.94 3.82 5.32
C GLY A 120 -6.19 5.31 5.54
N VAL A 121 -7.33 5.85 5.08
CA VAL A 121 -7.77 7.21 5.45
C VAL A 121 -7.80 7.41 6.97
N SER A 122 -8.07 6.33 7.70
CA SER A 122 -8.05 6.24 9.15
C SER A 122 -7.33 4.97 9.61
N ARG A 123 -6.97 4.91 10.91
CA ARG A 123 -6.43 3.68 11.52
C ARG A 123 -7.44 2.53 11.44
N LYS A 124 -8.74 2.84 11.46
CA LYS A 124 -9.82 1.87 11.32
C LYS A 124 -9.82 1.28 9.92
N SER A 125 -9.74 2.11 8.88
CA SER A 125 -9.64 1.68 7.48
C SER A 125 -8.40 0.83 7.27
N ALA A 126 -7.22 1.28 7.72
CA ALA A 126 -5.98 0.50 7.62
C ALA A 126 -6.08 -0.89 8.28
N ARG A 127 -6.70 -0.98 9.46
CA ARG A 127 -6.93 -2.27 10.15
C ARG A 127 -7.86 -3.19 9.36
N ARG A 128 -8.92 -2.64 8.75
CA ARG A 128 -9.86 -3.41 7.93
C ARG A 128 -9.19 -3.91 6.65
N THR A 129 -8.51 -3.03 5.92
CA THR A 129 -7.74 -3.39 4.73
C THR A 129 -6.75 -4.51 5.05
N LYS A 130 -5.94 -4.37 6.12
CA LYS A 130 -4.99 -5.41 6.54
C LYS A 130 -5.69 -6.72 6.88
N ARG A 131 -6.85 -6.67 7.55
CA ARG A 131 -7.60 -7.87 7.90
C ARG A 131 -8.11 -8.59 6.66
N GLU A 132 -8.63 -7.87 5.68
CA GLU A 132 -9.12 -8.49 4.44
C GLU A 132 -7.96 -9.09 3.63
N ILE A 133 -6.82 -8.40 3.48
CA ILE A 133 -5.61 -8.98 2.85
C ILE A 133 -5.17 -10.26 3.57
N ARG A 134 -5.15 -10.25 4.91
CA ARG A 134 -4.79 -11.44 5.71
C ARG A 134 -5.76 -12.60 5.55
N LYS A 135 -7.05 -12.32 5.40
CA LYS A 135 -8.08 -13.33 5.15
C LYS A 135 -7.92 -13.95 3.76
N THR A 136 -7.56 -13.15 2.76
CA THR A 136 -7.25 -13.64 1.40
C THR A 136 -6.21 -14.77 1.46
N PHE A 137 -5.14 -14.56 2.22
CA PHE A 137 -4.03 -15.52 2.34
C PHE A 137 -4.10 -16.36 3.62
N LYS A 138 -5.29 -16.64 4.16
CA LYS A 138 -5.45 -17.34 5.44
C LYS A 138 -4.76 -18.72 5.49
N ASN A 139 -4.66 -19.39 4.34
CA ASN A 139 -4.06 -20.71 4.20
C ASN A 139 -2.52 -20.63 4.14
N ASN A 140 -1.95 -19.51 3.68
CA ASN A 140 -0.53 -19.19 3.75
C ASN A 140 -0.25 -18.19 4.89
N LYS A 141 -0.13 -18.71 6.12
CA LYS A 141 0.07 -17.89 7.33
C LYS A 141 1.31 -17.01 7.26
N LYS A 142 2.36 -17.46 6.56
CA LYS A 142 3.62 -16.72 6.41
C LYS A 142 3.39 -15.47 5.56
N LEU A 143 2.80 -15.64 4.38
CA LEU A 143 2.41 -14.55 3.48
C LEU A 143 1.43 -13.58 4.16
N ALA A 144 0.36 -14.08 4.80
CA ALA A 144 -0.60 -13.22 5.49
C ALA A 144 0.08 -12.33 6.56
N ARG A 145 1.09 -12.86 7.27
CA ARG A 145 1.78 -12.12 8.34
C ARG A 145 2.70 -11.01 7.82
N LEU A 146 3.12 -11.04 6.54
CA LEU A 146 3.93 -9.98 5.95
C LEU A 146 3.22 -8.63 5.96
N PHE A 147 1.92 -8.63 5.67
CA PHE A 147 1.12 -7.41 5.61
C PHE A 147 0.90 -6.85 7.03
N LYS A 148 1.68 -5.83 7.37
CA LYS A 148 1.67 -5.14 8.67
C LYS A 148 1.34 -3.67 8.47
N THR A 149 0.81 -3.04 9.53
CA THR A 149 0.44 -1.62 9.52
C THR A 149 1.03 -0.90 10.71
N LYS A 150 1.61 0.29 10.51
CA LYS A 150 2.01 1.22 11.58
C LYS A 150 1.09 2.45 11.51
N GLY A 151 0.15 2.55 12.45
CA GLY A 151 -0.85 3.60 12.43
C GLY A 151 -1.81 3.46 11.25
N LYS A 152 -1.77 4.42 10.32
CA LYS A 152 -2.60 4.43 9.10
C LYS A 152 -1.90 3.75 7.91
N LYS A 153 -0.58 3.60 7.93
CA LYS A 153 0.21 3.13 6.79
C LYS A 153 0.52 1.65 6.88
N PHE A 154 0.63 1.00 5.73
CA PHE A 154 1.27 -0.31 5.64
C PHE A 154 2.79 -0.16 5.79
N LYS A 155 3.43 -1.19 6.34
CA LYS A 155 4.89 -1.27 6.39
C LYS A 155 5.35 -1.96 5.13
N GLY A 156 6.33 -1.38 4.45
CA GLY A 156 7.03 -1.96 3.31
C GLY A 156 7.50 -3.37 3.59
N ILE A 157 7.49 -4.19 2.53
CA ILE A 157 7.85 -5.60 2.56
C ILE A 157 9.13 -5.76 1.73
N SER A 158 10.13 -6.45 2.27
CA SER A 158 11.35 -6.73 1.51
C SER A 158 11.08 -7.80 0.44
N GLN A 159 11.81 -7.75 -0.67
CA GLN A 159 11.68 -8.76 -1.73
C GLN A 159 11.99 -10.16 -1.18
N SER A 160 13.04 -10.28 -0.36
CA SER A 160 13.44 -11.56 0.25
C SER A 160 12.35 -12.16 1.15
N ASP A 161 11.68 -11.34 1.97
CA ASP A 161 10.59 -11.81 2.82
C ASP A 161 9.39 -12.26 1.98
N PHE A 162 9.12 -11.55 0.88
CA PHE A 162 8.04 -11.89 -0.04
C PHE A 162 8.32 -13.18 -0.81
N ASP A 163 9.52 -13.34 -1.36
CA ASP A 163 9.94 -14.55 -2.07
C ASP A 163 9.90 -15.76 -1.14
N ASP A 164 10.41 -15.63 0.08
CA ASP A 164 10.40 -16.68 1.09
C ASP A 164 8.98 -17.05 1.55
N ALA A 165 8.06 -16.09 1.60
CA ALA A 165 6.66 -16.33 1.93
C ALA A 165 5.84 -16.94 0.77
N THR A 166 6.26 -16.73 -0.47
CA THR A 166 5.56 -17.18 -1.69
C THR A 166 6.24 -18.35 -2.39
N LYS A 167 7.36 -18.86 -1.86
CA LYS A 167 8.15 -19.94 -2.46
C LYS A 167 7.33 -21.17 -2.87
N ASN A 168 6.34 -21.55 -2.05
CA ASN A 168 5.49 -22.72 -2.28
C ASN A 168 4.04 -22.33 -2.65
N SER A 169 3.79 -21.06 -2.96
CA SER A 169 2.48 -20.59 -3.38
C SER A 169 2.14 -21.07 -4.79
N SER A 170 0.85 -21.29 -5.05
CA SER A 170 0.40 -21.49 -6.43
C SER A 170 0.66 -20.24 -7.27
N ALA A 171 0.68 -20.39 -8.60
CA ALA A 171 0.84 -19.26 -9.51
C ALA A 171 -0.22 -18.15 -9.26
N ASP A 172 -1.47 -18.57 -9.01
CA ASP A 172 -2.56 -17.65 -8.67
C ASP A 172 -2.32 -16.94 -7.33
N GLU A 173 -1.97 -17.69 -6.26
CA GLU A 173 -1.73 -17.07 -4.96
C GLU A 173 -0.55 -16.09 -5.05
N LYS A 174 0.53 -16.46 -5.74
CA LYS A 174 1.70 -15.61 -5.95
C LYS A 174 1.35 -14.35 -6.76
N ALA A 175 0.55 -14.48 -7.83
CA ALA A 175 0.12 -13.33 -8.63
C ALA A 175 -0.71 -12.34 -7.79
N LEU A 176 -1.69 -12.82 -7.02
CA LEU A 176 -2.50 -11.95 -6.17
C LEU A 176 -1.68 -11.33 -5.04
N ALA A 177 -0.76 -12.12 -4.46
CA ALA A 177 0.18 -11.66 -3.45
C ALA A 177 1.07 -10.54 -3.99
N ASN A 178 1.55 -10.67 -5.23
CA ASN A 178 2.42 -9.69 -5.85
C ASN A 178 1.69 -8.35 -6.04
N GLY A 179 0.41 -8.37 -6.41
CA GLY A 179 -0.39 -7.15 -6.49
C GLY A 179 -0.45 -6.38 -5.18
N TYR A 180 -0.66 -7.07 -4.05
CA TYR A 180 -0.61 -6.41 -2.74
C TYR A 180 0.80 -6.01 -2.31
N PHE A 181 1.82 -6.80 -2.66
CA PHE A 181 3.22 -6.46 -2.40
C PHE A 181 3.61 -5.17 -3.13
N GLU A 182 3.35 -5.09 -4.44
CA GLU A 182 3.55 -3.90 -5.26
C GLU A 182 2.76 -2.71 -4.74
N ALA A 183 1.49 -2.90 -4.42
CA ALA A 183 0.66 -1.82 -3.87
C ALA A 183 1.20 -1.31 -2.54
N VAL A 184 1.74 -2.16 -1.65
CA VAL A 184 2.39 -1.77 -0.37
C VAL A 184 3.71 -1.06 -0.60
N ASN A 185 4.45 -1.47 -1.62
CA ASN A 185 5.82 -1.05 -1.88
C ASN A 185 5.97 0.10 -2.87
N SER A 186 4.91 0.45 -3.61
CA SER A 186 4.82 1.54 -4.59
C SER A 186 5.32 2.89 -4.05
N SER A 187 5.78 3.73 -4.98
CA SER A 187 6.06 5.15 -4.75
C SER A 187 4.78 5.99 -4.66
N GLU A 188 3.71 5.55 -5.32
CA GLU A 188 2.41 6.21 -5.40
C GLU A 188 1.55 5.92 -4.18
N ILE A 189 0.86 6.90 -3.64
CA ILE A 189 0.01 6.74 -2.46
C ILE A 189 -1.34 6.15 -2.85
N HIS A 190 -1.56 4.88 -2.51
CA HIS A 190 -2.83 4.19 -2.65
C HIS A 190 -3.62 4.26 -1.33
N THR A 191 -4.51 5.23 -1.24
CA THR A 191 -5.34 5.42 -0.06
C THR A 191 -6.55 4.48 -0.08
N VAL A 192 -6.85 3.81 1.03
CA VAL A 192 -7.99 2.90 1.17
C VAL A 192 -8.95 3.37 2.26
N GLU A 193 -10.21 3.49 1.89
CA GLU A 193 -11.33 3.83 2.75
C GLU A 193 -12.31 2.66 2.86
N ALA A 194 -12.01 1.77 3.81
CA ALA A 194 -12.82 0.61 4.09
C ALA A 194 -13.91 0.93 5.13
N VAL A 195 -15.15 1.13 4.67
CA VAL A 195 -16.31 1.48 5.50
C VAL A 195 -17.31 0.32 5.62
N LYS A 196 -18.31 0.46 6.47
CA LYS A 196 -19.53 -0.35 6.41
C LYS A 196 -20.66 0.48 5.82
N ARG A 197 -21.76 -0.16 5.38
CA ARG A 197 -22.96 0.53 4.85
C ARG A 197 -23.43 1.66 5.78
N GLY A 198 -23.58 1.40 7.08
CA GLY A 198 -24.01 2.40 8.06
C GLY A 198 -22.96 3.43 8.49
N GLU A 199 -21.79 3.49 7.85
CA GLU A 199 -20.70 4.40 8.24
C GLU A 199 -20.51 5.50 7.20
N LYS A 200 -20.28 6.73 7.68
CA LYS A 200 -19.96 7.88 6.83
C LYS A 200 -18.53 7.82 6.32
N PHE A 201 -18.31 8.37 5.13
CA PHE A 201 -16.97 8.58 4.62
C PHE A 201 -16.25 9.72 5.38
N SER A 202 -14.93 9.61 5.43
CA SER A 202 -14.02 10.53 6.10
C SER A 202 -13.67 11.74 5.25
N ASN A 203 -13.85 11.66 3.93
CA ASN A 203 -13.66 12.78 3.02
C ASN A 203 -15.03 13.29 2.53
N SER A 204 -15.33 14.57 2.79
CA SER A 204 -16.52 15.23 2.28
C SER A 204 -16.49 15.40 0.77
N ALA A 205 -15.31 15.49 0.14
CA ALA A 205 -15.17 15.63 -1.32
C ALA A 205 -15.56 14.37 -2.12
N LEU A 206 -15.90 13.26 -1.45
CA LEU A 206 -16.53 12.11 -2.09
C LEU A 206 -18.00 12.37 -2.46
N SER A 207 -18.62 13.44 -1.94
CA SER A 207 -19.94 13.89 -2.38
C SER A 207 -19.98 14.19 -3.88
N ASP A 208 -18.92 14.82 -4.38
CA ASP A 208 -18.87 15.38 -5.73
C ASP A 208 -18.74 14.27 -6.79
N GLN A 209 -18.13 13.14 -6.42
CA GLN A 209 -17.96 11.99 -7.32
C GLN A 209 -19.24 11.16 -7.50
N PHE A 210 -20.15 11.22 -6.54
CA PHE A 210 -21.42 10.47 -6.57
C PHE A 210 -22.62 11.28 -7.02
N GLY A 211 -22.45 12.59 -7.22
CA GLY A 211 -23.52 13.49 -7.67
C GLY A 211 -24.77 13.50 -6.78
N TYR A 212 -24.71 12.88 -5.58
CA TYR A 212 -25.86 12.63 -4.74
C TYR A 212 -25.93 13.69 -3.65
N TYR A 213 -26.60 14.80 -3.98
CA TYR A 213 -27.10 15.76 -3.01
C TYR A 213 -28.36 15.18 -2.32
N ASN A 214 -28.22 14.08 -1.57
CA ASN A 214 -29.14 13.86 -0.47
C ASN A 214 -28.87 15.03 0.48
N GLY A 215 -29.86 15.91 0.69
CA GLY A 215 -29.76 17.21 1.38
C GLY A 215 -29.18 17.21 2.81
N ASP A 216 -28.57 16.11 3.25
CA ASP A 216 -27.97 15.83 4.55
C ASP A 216 -26.43 15.94 4.53
N GLY A 217 -25.83 16.15 3.34
CA GLY A 217 -24.46 16.64 3.17
C GLY A 217 -23.30 15.67 3.45
N LYS A 218 -23.55 14.37 3.72
CA LYS A 218 -22.46 13.36 3.83
C LYS A 218 -22.90 11.99 3.33
N ILE A 219 -22.31 11.54 2.22
CA ILE A 219 -22.48 10.19 1.67
C ILE A 219 -21.97 9.15 2.69
N ASN A 220 -22.75 8.08 2.86
CA ASN A 220 -22.41 6.94 3.68
C ASN A 220 -22.15 5.68 2.84
N GLY A 221 -21.69 4.61 3.49
CA GLY A 221 -21.37 3.37 2.80
C GLY A 221 -22.57 2.70 2.11
N ALA A 222 -23.81 2.94 2.53
CA ALA A 222 -25.01 2.40 1.89
C ALA A 222 -25.23 3.09 0.54
N ASP A 223 -25.14 4.43 0.51
CA ASP A 223 -25.27 5.22 -0.72
C ASP A 223 -24.23 4.77 -1.76
N ALA A 224 -22.97 4.60 -1.34
CA ALA A 224 -21.92 4.12 -2.24
C ALA A 224 -22.13 2.67 -2.68
N ASP A 225 -22.60 1.79 -1.79
CA ASP A 225 -22.88 0.39 -2.14
C ASP A 225 -24.00 0.30 -3.16
N ASP A 226 -25.09 1.05 -2.95
CA ASP A 226 -26.25 1.10 -3.84
C ASP A 226 -25.89 1.66 -5.22
N ALA A 227 -24.98 2.64 -5.29
CA ALA A 227 -24.53 3.23 -6.54
C ALA A 227 -23.49 2.39 -7.30
N THR A 228 -22.66 1.60 -6.62
CA THR A 228 -21.45 0.98 -7.24
C THR A 228 -21.39 -0.53 -7.14
N GLY A 229 -22.23 -1.17 -6.33
CA GLY A 229 -22.10 -2.59 -6.02
C GLY A 229 -20.96 -2.89 -5.04
N GLY A 230 -20.58 -1.91 -4.22
CA GLY A 230 -19.75 -2.12 -3.03
C GLY A 230 -18.38 -1.45 -3.03
N GLY A 231 -17.97 -0.78 -4.10
CA GLY A 231 -16.68 -0.09 -4.12
C GLY A 231 -16.44 0.69 -5.40
N PHE A 232 -15.46 1.58 -5.33
CA PHE A 232 -14.97 2.33 -6.47
C PHE A 232 -13.54 2.80 -6.21
N ASN A 233 -12.85 3.19 -7.27
CA ASN A 233 -11.52 3.78 -7.22
C ASN A 233 -11.44 4.99 -8.14
N PHE A 234 -10.62 5.97 -7.75
CA PHE A 234 -10.28 7.10 -8.60
C PHE A 234 -8.83 7.53 -8.41
N LYS A 235 -8.29 8.18 -9.43
CA LYS A 235 -6.94 8.76 -9.40
C LYS A 235 -6.91 10.01 -8.53
N THR A 236 -5.77 10.21 -7.87
CA THR A 236 -5.43 11.43 -7.15
C THR A 236 -4.10 11.96 -7.70
N GLY A 237 -3.72 13.19 -7.37
CA GLY A 237 -2.45 13.76 -7.83
C GLY A 237 -1.18 13.03 -7.37
N THR A 238 -1.29 12.10 -6.41
CA THR A 238 -0.14 11.37 -5.83
C THR A 238 -0.34 9.85 -5.80
N GLY A 239 -1.34 9.33 -6.51
CA GLY A 239 -1.69 7.91 -6.51
C GLY A 239 -3.18 7.68 -6.71
N THR A 240 -3.83 6.87 -5.86
CA THR A 240 -5.25 6.55 -6.00
C THR A 240 -6.00 6.56 -4.67
N HIS A 241 -7.31 6.74 -4.72
CA HIS A 241 -8.19 6.56 -3.58
C HIS A 241 -9.21 5.46 -3.89
N THR A 242 -9.18 4.40 -3.08
CA THR A 242 -10.08 3.26 -3.16
C THR A 242 -11.07 3.33 -2.01
N VAL A 243 -12.35 3.18 -2.31
CA VAL A 243 -13.41 2.97 -1.34
C VAL A 243 -13.93 1.55 -1.46
N ILE A 244 -14.09 0.88 -0.32
CA ILE A 244 -14.77 -0.41 -0.26
C ILE A 244 -15.79 -0.46 0.88
N VAL A 245 -16.95 -1.02 0.60
CA VAL A 245 -18.02 -1.28 1.56
C VAL A 245 -17.90 -2.72 2.04
N THR A 246 -17.35 -2.87 3.24
CA THR A 246 -16.92 -4.17 3.78
C THR A 246 -18.06 -5.14 4.13
N ASN A 247 -19.30 -4.68 4.09
CA ASN A 247 -20.51 -5.47 4.27
C ASN A 247 -21.51 -5.13 3.16
N SER A 248 -21.03 -5.09 1.91
CA SER A 248 -21.87 -4.87 0.74
C SER A 248 -23.03 -5.87 0.71
N THR A 249 -24.21 -5.36 0.37
CA THR A 249 -25.44 -6.15 0.22
C THR A 249 -25.96 -6.15 -1.20
N ILE A 250 -25.31 -5.42 -2.10
CA ILE A 250 -25.74 -5.28 -3.50
C ILE A 250 -25.19 -6.44 -4.33
N PRO A 251 -26.07 -7.25 -4.95
CA PRO A 251 -25.63 -8.30 -5.83
C PRO A 251 -25.03 -7.75 -7.11
N ILE A 252 -23.95 -8.37 -7.57
CA ILE A 252 -23.36 -8.07 -8.87
C ILE A 252 -23.90 -9.06 -9.91
N THR A 253 -24.33 -8.57 -11.07
CA THR A 253 -25.11 -9.34 -12.05
C THR A 253 -24.33 -9.80 -13.30
N ASP A 254 -23.00 -9.67 -13.28
CA ASP A 254 -22.09 -10.17 -14.32
C ASP A 254 -21.36 -11.45 -13.90
N TYR A 255 -21.81 -12.09 -12.81
CA TYR A 255 -21.35 -13.42 -12.42
C TYR A 255 -21.95 -14.51 -13.30
N ARG A 256 -21.14 -15.54 -13.58
CA ARG A 256 -21.46 -16.72 -14.36
C ARG A 256 -21.05 -17.98 -13.61
N ASP A 257 -21.86 -19.02 -13.69
CA ASP A 257 -21.42 -20.38 -13.36
C ASP A 257 -20.62 -20.94 -14.54
N ASN A 258 -19.40 -21.42 -14.27
CA ASN A 258 -18.45 -21.89 -15.28
C ASN A 258 -18.87 -23.23 -15.91
N SER A 259 -19.72 -24.01 -15.24
CA SER A 259 -20.20 -25.29 -15.77
C SER A 259 -21.38 -25.11 -16.72
N THR A 260 -22.27 -24.15 -16.46
CA THR A 260 -23.52 -23.95 -17.22
C THR A 260 -23.53 -22.70 -18.08
N GLY A 261 -22.63 -21.74 -17.84
CA GLY A 261 -22.68 -20.40 -18.45
C GLY A 261 -23.85 -19.53 -17.95
N ALA A 262 -24.66 -20.02 -17.01
CA ALA A 262 -25.81 -19.30 -16.48
C ALA A 262 -25.38 -18.08 -15.66
N ARG A 263 -26.16 -16.99 -15.73
CA ARG A 263 -25.94 -15.82 -14.87
C ARG A 263 -26.27 -16.16 -13.42
N VAL A 264 -25.43 -15.69 -12.50
CA VAL A 264 -25.66 -15.75 -11.05
C VAL A 264 -25.99 -14.34 -10.58
N THR A 265 -27.25 -14.09 -10.21
CA THR A 265 -27.73 -12.74 -9.91
C THR A 265 -27.80 -12.40 -8.43
N ASN A 266 -27.67 -13.41 -7.54
CA ASN A 266 -27.88 -13.25 -6.09
C ASN A 266 -26.58 -13.35 -5.30
N ARG A 267 -25.45 -12.95 -5.89
CA ARG A 267 -24.12 -13.01 -5.24
C ARG A 267 -23.63 -11.61 -4.95
N THR A 268 -23.34 -11.33 -3.68
CA THR A 268 -22.69 -10.11 -3.23
C THR A 268 -21.18 -10.29 -3.18
N SER A 269 -20.44 -9.20 -3.37
CA SER A 269 -18.98 -9.22 -3.30
C SER A 269 -18.50 -9.24 -1.86
N THR A 270 -17.50 -10.07 -1.57
CA THR A 270 -16.83 -10.01 -0.27
C THR A 270 -15.92 -8.79 -0.16
N ALA A 271 -15.61 -8.34 1.04
CA ALA A 271 -14.70 -7.20 1.24
C ALA A 271 -13.30 -7.41 0.63
N GLY A 272 -12.78 -8.65 0.67
CA GLY A 272 -11.50 -8.99 0.04
C GLY A 272 -11.58 -8.98 -1.49
N GLU A 273 -12.72 -9.38 -2.04
CA GLU A 273 -13.00 -9.33 -3.48
C GLU A 273 -13.05 -7.88 -3.98
N LEU A 274 -13.81 -7.03 -3.28
CA LEU A 274 -13.87 -5.59 -3.56
C LEU A 274 -12.49 -4.96 -3.42
N LEU A 275 -11.70 -5.36 -2.42
CA LEU A 275 -10.34 -4.84 -2.28
C LEU A 275 -9.46 -5.23 -3.47
N ALA A 276 -9.48 -6.49 -3.92
CA ALA A 276 -8.72 -6.90 -5.10
C ALA A 276 -9.20 -6.17 -6.37
N HIS A 277 -10.52 -6.01 -6.53
CA HIS A 277 -11.12 -5.33 -7.67
C HIS A 277 -10.76 -3.83 -7.71
N GLU A 278 -11.00 -3.12 -6.62
CA GLU A 278 -10.88 -1.66 -6.59
C GLU A 278 -9.46 -1.18 -6.37
N LEU A 279 -8.70 -1.83 -5.47
CA LEU A 279 -7.35 -1.38 -5.16
C LEU A 279 -6.34 -1.89 -6.18
N LEU A 280 -6.37 -3.18 -6.49
CA LEU A 280 -5.40 -3.77 -7.41
C LEU A 280 -5.85 -3.58 -8.86
N GLY A 281 -7.13 -3.85 -9.13
CA GLY A 281 -7.71 -3.79 -10.45
C GLY A 281 -7.75 -2.39 -11.00
N HIS A 282 -8.56 -1.53 -10.41
CA HIS A 282 -8.58 -0.13 -10.79
C HIS A 282 -7.34 0.58 -10.26
N GLY A 283 -7.11 0.64 -8.94
CA GLY A 283 -6.07 1.50 -8.36
C GLY A 283 -4.65 1.29 -8.90
N LEU A 284 -4.14 0.06 -8.85
CA LEU A 284 -2.76 -0.23 -9.23
C LEU A 284 -2.56 -0.28 -10.75
N THR A 285 -3.53 -0.81 -11.52
CA THR A 285 -3.39 -0.86 -13.00
C THR A 285 -3.75 0.43 -13.72
N ASN A 286 -4.54 1.32 -13.10
CA ASN A 286 -4.88 2.65 -13.64
C ASN A 286 -3.66 3.51 -13.97
N TYR A 287 -2.53 3.27 -13.31
CA TYR A 287 -1.32 4.07 -13.49
C TYR A 287 -0.44 3.57 -14.66
N ASN A 288 -0.44 2.26 -14.95
CA ASN A 288 0.54 1.66 -15.86
C ASN A 288 -0.02 1.14 -17.20
N ALA A 289 -1.36 1.08 -17.38
CA ALA A 289 -1.98 0.40 -18.52
C ALA A 289 -3.03 1.26 -19.24
N GLY A 290 -2.62 1.96 -20.31
CA GLY A 290 -3.60 2.47 -21.27
C GLY A 290 -4.39 1.30 -21.88
N GLY A 291 -5.70 1.23 -21.62
CA GLY A 291 -6.64 0.52 -22.51
C GLY A 291 -7.75 -0.36 -21.91
N ASN A 292 -7.54 -1.08 -20.79
CA ASN A 292 -8.50 -2.12 -20.34
C ASN A 292 -8.69 -2.22 -18.81
N GLN A 293 -8.81 -1.08 -18.12
CA GLN A 293 -8.89 -1.00 -16.65
C GLN A 293 -10.03 -1.84 -16.05
N PHE A 294 -11.21 -1.81 -16.69
CA PHE A 294 -12.36 -2.61 -16.30
C PHE A 294 -12.06 -4.13 -16.37
N LEU A 295 -11.37 -4.58 -17.42
CA LEU A 295 -11.01 -5.99 -17.59
C LEU A 295 -10.04 -6.45 -16.50
N ASN A 296 -9.06 -5.62 -16.15
CA ASN A 296 -8.09 -5.92 -15.10
C ASN A 296 -8.77 -6.13 -13.75
N ALA A 297 -9.73 -5.27 -13.40
CA ALA A 297 -10.48 -5.37 -12.17
C ALA A 297 -11.33 -6.64 -12.11
N ILE A 298 -11.98 -7.00 -13.22
CA ILE A 298 -12.72 -8.26 -13.34
C ILE A 298 -11.80 -9.48 -13.21
N GLN A 299 -10.63 -9.45 -13.85
CA GLN A 299 -9.65 -10.53 -13.77
C GLN A 299 -9.09 -10.70 -12.35
N LEU A 300 -8.87 -9.60 -11.63
CA LEU A 300 -8.42 -9.65 -10.23
C LEU A 300 -9.51 -10.15 -9.29
N THR A 301 -10.78 -9.86 -9.55
CA THR A 301 -11.90 -10.53 -8.88
C THR A 301 -11.88 -12.04 -9.12
N ASN A 302 -11.72 -12.46 -10.37
CA ASN A 302 -11.68 -13.89 -10.73
C ASN A 302 -10.46 -14.59 -10.09
N LEU A 303 -9.31 -13.94 -10.07
CA LEU A 303 -8.13 -14.44 -9.39
C LEU A 303 -8.34 -14.57 -7.88
N TYR A 304 -8.90 -13.54 -7.24
CA TYR A 304 -9.23 -13.58 -5.80
C TYR A 304 -10.11 -14.79 -5.46
N GLN A 305 -11.12 -15.09 -6.29
CA GLN A 305 -11.99 -16.25 -6.06
C GLN A 305 -11.22 -17.56 -6.15
N ARG A 306 -10.36 -17.74 -7.14
CA ARG A 306 -9.53 -18.95 -7.26
C ARG A 306 -8.61 -19.12 -6.05
N VAL A 307 -7.97 -18.04 -5.61
CA VAL A 307 -7.08 -18.06 -4.43
C VAL A 307 -7.84 -18.40 -3.14
N THR A 308 -9.04 -17.83 -2.95
CA THR A 308 -9.76 -17.95 -1.67
C THR A 308 -10.68 -19.16 -1.56
N THR A 309 -11.16 -19.68 -2.69
CA THR A 309 -12.09 -20.82 -2.73
C THR A 309 -11.45 -22.09 -3.29
N GLY A 310 -10.32 -21.98 -3.99
CA GLY A 310 -9.73 -23.09 -4.75
C GLY A 310 -10.58 -23.51 -5.97
N SER A 311 -11.60 -22.72 -6.32
CA SER A 311 -12.57 -23.05 -7.37
C SER A 311 -12.67 -21.94 -8.41
N SER A 312 -12.81 -22.35 -9.67
CA SER A 312 -13.22 -21.49 -10.79
C SER A 312 -14.72 -21.62 -11.11
N ARG A 313 -15.52 -22.24 -10.21
CA ARG A 313 -16.95 -22.48 -10.43
C ARG A 313 -17.70 -21.20 -10.79
N PHE A 314 -17.36 -20.07 -10.16
CA PHE A 314 -17.94 -18.78 -10.49
C PHE A 314 -16.88 -17.83 -11.01
N TYR A 315 -17.23 -17.08 -12.04
CA TYR A 315 -16.40 -16.01 -12.58
C TYR A 315 -17.26 -14.81 -12.96
N ARG A 316 -16.68 -13.62 -12.91
CA ARG A 316 -17.27 -12.42 -13.49
C ARG A 316 -16.87 -12.33 -14.95
N ASP A 317 -17.85 -12.15 -15.82
CA ASP A 317 -17.66 -11.98 -17.25
C ASP A 317 -17.42 -10.51 -17.65
N GLY A 318 -17.74 -9.56 -16.75
CA GLY A 318 -17.56 -8.12 -16.98
C GLY A 318 -18.63 -7.49 -17.88
N SER A 319 -19.66 -8.25 -18.29
CA SER A 319 -20.72 -7.79 -19.22
C SER A 319 -21.58 -6.65 -18.67
N ARG A 320 -21.57 -6.44 -17.36
CA ARG A 320 -22.33 -5.37 -16.68
C ARG A 320 -21.42 -4.52 -15.77
N HIS A 321 -20.12 -4.51 -16.06
CA HIS A 321 -19.17 -3.66 -15.35
C HIS A 321 -19.14 -2.25 -15.95
N GLY A 322 -19.13 -1.23 -15.09
CA GLY A 322 -19.10 0.17 -15.51
C GLY A 322 -17.79 0.51 -16.24
N GLY A 323 -17.89 1.11 -17.43
CA GLY A 323 -16.71 1.45 -18.25
C GLY A 323 -16.33 0.40 -19.29
N ASN A 324 -17.19 -0.58 -19.58
CA ASN A 324 -17.08 -1.51 -20.72
C ASN A 324 -17.82 -0.95 -21.96
N PRO A 325 -17.19 -0.13 -22.83
CA PRO A 325 -17.86 0.39 -24.02
C PRO A 325 -18.18 -0.77 -24.99
N ALA A 326 -19.46 -0.97 -25.27
CA ALA A 326 -19.99 -1.93 -26.24
C ALA A 326 -19.75 -3.43 -25.95
N GLY A 327 -19.52 -3.83 -24.70
CA GLY A 327 -19.30 -5.25 -24.35
C GLY A 327 -17.99 -5.83 -24.88
N ARG A 328 -17.05 -4.95 -25.27
CA ARG A 328 -15.75 -5.32 -25.83
C ARG A 328 -14.80 -5.75 -24.70
N GLY A 329 -14.87 -7.03 -24.35
CA GLY A 329 -13.96 -7.66 -23.40
C GLY A 329 -14.73 -8.43 -22.34
N VAL A 330 -14.81 -9.75 -22.54
CA VAL A 330 -15.28 -10.68 -21.52
C VAL A 330 -14.07 -11.28 -20.85
N ALA A 331 -14.01 -11.24 -19.52
CA ALA A 331 -12.93 -11.93 -18.81
C ALA A 331 -13.11 -13.44 -18.99
N ILE A 332 -12.11 -14.08 -19.59
CA ILE A 332 -12.13 -15.52 -19.83
C ILE A 332 -11.86 -16.23 -18.48
N PRO A 333 -12.71 -17.19 -18.08
CA PRO A 333 -12.53 -17.97 -16.86
C PRO A 333 -11.11 -18.55 -16.75
N GLY A 334 -10.51 -18.43 -15.58
CA GLY A 334 -9.20 -19.03 -15.30
C GLY A 334 -8.00 -18.30 -15.93
N THR A 335 -8.21 -17.27 -16.74
CA THR A 335 -7.10 -16.50 -17.33
C THR A 335 -6.90 -15.17 -16.61
N ILE A 336 -5.63 -14.79 -16.48
CA ILE A 336 -5.22 -13.42 -16.18
C ILE A 336 -4.67 -12.88 -17.51
N SER A 337 -5.12 -11.72 -17.99
CA SER A 337 -4.60 -11.17 -19.24
C SER A 337 -3.10 -10.95 -19.14
N TRP A 338 -2.43 -10.97 -20.29
CA TRP A 338 -1.00 -10.65 -20.36
C TRP A 338 -0.69 -9.26 -19.79
N GLN A 339 -1.60 -8.28 -19.96
CA GLN A 339 -1.46 -6.96 -19.35
C GLN A 339 -1.43 -7.06 -17.82
N VAL A 340 -2.40 -7.73 -17.18
CA VAL A 340 -2.37 -7.94 -15.72
C VAL A 340 -1.15 -8.75 -15.29
N GLN A 341 -0.73 -9.76 -16.07
CA GLN A 341 0.47 -10.54 -15.75
C GLN A 341 1.75 -9.69 -15.80
N LEU A 342 1.88 -8.75 -16.73
CA LEU A 342 3.02 -7.82 -16.78
C LEU A 342 3.08 -6.91 -15.55
N TYR A 343 1.92 -6.50 -15.01
CA TYR A 343 1.88 -5.65 -13.81
C TYR A 343 2.06 -6.42 -12.50
N LEU A 344 1.85 -7.74 -12.53
CA LEU A 344 1.99 -8.64 -11.39
C LEU A 344 3.25 -9.52 -11.48
N LYS A 345 4.12 -9.29 -12.45
CA LYS A 345 5.50 -9.80 -12.48
C LYS A 345 6.41 -8.71 -11.94
#